data_AF-B9SFL3-F1
#
_entry.id   AF-B9SFL3-F1
#
_cell.length_a   1.000
_cell.length_b   1.000
_cell.length_c   1.000
_cell.angle_alpha   90.00
_cell.angle_beta   90.00
_cell.angle_gamma   90.00
#
_symmetry.space_group_name_H-M   'P 1'
#
loop_
_entity.id
_entity.type
_entity.pdbx_description
1 polymer ?
#
loop_
_entity_poly.entity_id
_entity_poly.type
_entity_poly.pdbx_seq_one_letter_code
_entity_poly.pdbx_strand_id
1 'polypeptide(L)'
;MKQYYSKLKPYTGEVMILGGDYFASECPVGINFDIKQPPETTRLLCFQRLRTSSDEIGKAYEVVVITYRGFYRYRLGDIVRIVSLRNSSPEVEFLMRTPRTACNREKLDVRKGKFSDCDNKYCGSGRD
;
A
#
# COMPACT_ATOMS: atom_id res chain seq x y z
N MET A 1 5.11 -3.86 5.82
CA MET A 1 6.06 -4.09 6.93
C MET A 1 5.42 -4.46 8.28
N LYS A 2 4.13 -4.13 8.51
CA LYS A 2 3.43 -4.41 9.79
C LYS A 2 3.57 -5.86 10.29
N GLN A 3 3.50 -6.85 9.41
CA GLN A 3 3.56 -8.28 9.75
C GLN A 3 4.85 -8.72 10.46
N TYR A 4 5.97 -8.06 10.20
CA TYR A 4 7.28 -8.43 10.75
C TYR A 4 7.63 -7.62 12.01
N TYR A 5 6.94 -6.51 12.27
CA TYR A 5 7.30 -5.58 13.32
C TYR A 5 7.28 -6.24 14.71
N SER A 6 6.24 -7.01 15.03
CA SER A 6 6.14 -7.74 16.30
C SER A 6 7.25 -8.78 16.47
N LYS A 7 7.71 -9.40 15.38
CA LYS A 7 8.80 -10.38 15.39
C LYS A 7 10.18 -9.75 15.50
N LEU A 8 10.37 -8.55 14.95
CA LEU A 8 11.65 -7.82 14.97
C LEU A 8 11.85 -7.01 16.25
N LYS A 9 10.77 -6.57 16.89
CA LYS A 9 10.79 -5.82 18.14
C LYS A 9 11.66 -6.45 19.26
N PRO A 10 11.61 -7.77 19.54
CA PRO A 10 12.48 -8.35 20.57
C PRO A 10 13.97 -8.32 20.23
N TYR A 11 14.35 -8.30 18.94
CA TYR A 11 15.76 -8.32 18.53
C TYR A 11 16.41 -6.94 18.49
N THR A 12 15.61 -5.87 18.50
CA THR A 12 16.09 -4.49 18.26
C THR A 12 16.42 -3.73 19.54
N GLY A 13 16.04 -4.25 20.71
CA GLY A 13 16.31 -3.60 21.99
C GLY A 13 15.71 -2.19 22.07
N GLU A 14 16.55 -1.17 22.20
CA GLU A 14 16.16 0.25 22.21
C GLU A 14 16.16 0.92 20.83
N VAL A 15 16.63 0.22 19.78
CA VAL A 15 16.73 0.80 18.44
C VAL A 15 15.35 0.87 17.79
N MET A 16 14.93 2.10 17.44
CA MET A 16 13.65 2.35 16.79
C MET A 16 13.66 1.84 15.34
N ILE A 17 12.71 0.97 14.99
CA ILE A 17 12.48 0.52 13.60
C ILE A 17 11.67 1.58 12.86
N LEU A 18 12.21 2.08 11.76
CA LEU A 18 11.58 3.13 10.96
C LEU A 18 10.99 2.55 9.69
N GLY A 19 9.80 3.05 9.31
CA GLY A 19 9.21 2.81 8.01
C GLY A 19 9.97 3.58 6.94
N GLY A 20 10.51 2.86 5.95
CA GLY A 20 11.10 3.47 4.77
C GLY A 20 10.04 3.98 3.78
N ASP A 21 10.54 4.43 2.66
CA ASP A 21 9.74 4.94 1.55
C ASP A 21 9.10 3.81 0.73
N TYR A 22 8.07 4.16 -0.03
CA TYR A 22 7.35 3.22 -0.88
C TYR A 22 7.78 3.36 -2.33
N PHE A 23 8.66 2.42 -2.73
CA PHE A 23 9.21 2.32 -4.06
C PHE A 23 8.77 1.02 -4.76
N ALA A 24 8.51 1.13 -6.05
CA ALA A 24 8.37 0.00 -6.96
C ALA A 24 9.39 0.13 -8.10
N SER A 25 9.70 -0.97 -8.78
CA SER A 25 10.67 -0.98 -9.89
C SER A 25 10.25 -0.10 -11.07
N GLU A 26 8.95 0.12 -11.21
CA GLU A 26 8.28 0.84 -12.28
C GLU A 26 8.18 2.34 -11.98
N CYS A 27 8.10 2.72 -10.69
CA CYS A 27 7.93 4.09 -10.25
C CYS A 27 8.13 4.27 -8.72
N PRO A 28 8.72 5.40 -8.28
CA PRO A 28 8.61 5.84 -6.90
C PRO A 28 7.18 6.31 -6.57
N VAL A 29 6.53 5.68 -5.59
CA VAL A 29 5.12 5.97 -5.28
C VAL A 29 4.99 7.06 -4.22
N GLY A 30 5.77 6.98 -3.15
CA GLY A 30 5.70 7.98 -2.07
C GLY A 30 6.77 7.82 -1.01
N ILE A 31 6.88 8.86 -0.18
CA ILE A 31 7.86 8.94 0.91
C ILE A 31 7.18 8.96 2.27
N ASN A 32 7.84 8.40 3.27
CA ASN A 32 7.37 8.50 4.64
C ASN A 32 7.77 9.87 5.21
N PHE A 33 6.80 10.79 5.35
CA PHE A 33 7.09 12.13 5.86
C PHE A 33 7.37 12.11 7.37
N ASP A 34 6.70 11.24 8.11
CA ASP A 34 6.83 11.11 9.56
C ASP A 34 7.75 9.93 9.91
N ILE A 35 9.05 10.15 9.72
CA ILE A 35 10.08 9.12 9.86
C ILE A 35 10.11 8.53 11.28
N LYS A 36 9.71 9.29 12.31
CA LYS A 36 9.71 8.84 13.71
C LYS A 36 8.53 7.94 14.09
N GLN A 37 7.52 7.80 13.22
CA GLN A 37 6.35 7.00 13.54
C GLN A 37 6.66 5.50 13.42
N PRO A 38 6.01 4.66 14.25
CA PRO A 38 6.13 3.22 14.13
C PRO A 38 5.59 2.73 12.78
N PRO A 39 6.09 1.60 12.25
CA PRO A 39 5.72 1.07 10.94
C PRO A 39 4.24 0.65 10.81
N GLU A 40 3.50 0.62 11.92
CA GLU A 40 2.06 0.35 11.97
C GLU A 40 1.21 1.55 11.53
N THR A 41 1.71 2.77 11.74
CA THR A 41 1.01 4.02 11.45
C THR A 41 1.62 4.75 10.25
N THR A 42 2.60 4.16 9.57
CA THR A 42 3.28 4.78 8.43
C THR A 42 2.30 5.29 7.38
N ARG A 43 2.33 6.61 7.18
CA ARG A 43 1.61 7.31 6.11
C ARG A 43 2.62 7.74 5.07
N LEU A 44 2.30 7.44 3.82
CA LEU A 44 3.16 7.71 2.69
C LEU A 44 2.58 8.89 1.94
N LEU A 45 3.37 9.94 1.78
CA LEU A 45 3.01 11.06 0.93
C LEU A 45 3.20 10.65 -0.52
N CYS A 46 2.09 10.55 -1.27
CA CYS A 46 2.14 10.15 -2.65
C CYS A 46 2.78 11.24 -3.52
N PHE A 47 3.73 10.87 -4.38
CA PHE A 47 4.35 11.81 -5.33
C PHE A 47 3.45 12.17 -6.50
N GLN A 48 2.56 11.25 -6.89
CA GLN A 48 1.65 11.50 -7.98
C GLN A 48 0.61 12.54 -7.53
N ARG A 49 0.58 13.68 -8.20
CA ARG A 49 -0.48 14.68 -8.00
C ARG A 49 -1.80 14.12 -8.54
N LEU A 50 -2.62 13.60 -7.63
CA LEU A 50 -3.97 13.17 -7.92
C LEU A 50 -4.93 14.34 -7.66
N ARG A 51 -5.97 14.48 -8.48
CA ARG A 51 -7.11 15.37 -8.19
C ARG A 51 -8.05 14.67 -7.21
N THR A 52 -7.58 14.44 -5.99
CA THR A 52 -8.37 13.84 -4.91
C THR A 52 -9.14 14.94 -4.18
N SER A 53 -10.47 14.80 -4.05
CA SER A 53 -11.30 15.63 -3.19
C SER A 53 -11.38 15.04 -1.77
N SER A 54 -11.87 15.82 -0.80
CA SER A 54 -12.09 15.37 0.58
C SER A 54 -13.01 14.14 0.67
N ASP A 55 -13.86 13.90 -0.32
CA ASP A 55 -14.84 12.81 -0.34
C ASP A 55 -14.21 11.45 -0.69
N GLU A 56 -12.94 11.44 -1.11
CA GLU A 56 -12.19 10.24 -1.43
C GLU A 56 -11.39 9.68 -0.25
N ILE A 57 -11.40 10.39 0.88
CA ILE A 57 -10.75 9.97 2.12
C ILE A 57 -11.41 8.69 2.65
N GLY A 58 -10.59 7.72 3.07
CA GLY A 58 -11.02 6.42 3.60
C GLY A 58 -11.30 5.37 2.54
N LYS A 59 -11.35 5.74 1.24
CA LYS A 59 -11.53 4.79 0.15
C LYS A 59 -10.20 4.14 -0.26
N ALA A 60 -10.29 2.88 -0.67
CA ALA A 60 -9.16 2.11 -1.20
C ALA A 60 -9.16 2.15 -2.73
N TYR A 61 -7.99 2.30 -3.31
CA TYR A 61 -7.77 2.44 -4.75
C TYR A 61 -6.64 1.51 -5.21
N GLU A 62 -6.74 1.08 -6.46
CA GLU A 62 -5.65 0.38 -7.15
C GLU A 62 -4.66 1.42 -7.70
N VAL A 63 -3.37 1.22 -7.45
CA VAL A 63 -2.33 2.10 -7.97
C VAL A 63 -2.14 1.86 -9.47
N VAL A 64 -2.42 2.90 -10.25
CA VAL A 64 -2.17 2.96 -11.69
C VAL A 64 -1.08 3.98 -11.96
N VAL A 65 -0.04 3.54 -12.65
CA VAL A 65 1.16 4.33 -12.88
C VAL A 65 1.23 4.76 -14.34
N ILE A 66 1.67 6.01 -14.52
CA ILE A 66 2.15 6.54 -15.80
C ILE A 66 3.61 6.95 -15.62
N THR A 67 4.52 6.34 -16.39
CA THR A 67 5.96 6.64 -16.31
C THR A 67 6.46 7.10 -17.68
N TYR A 68 7.43 8.01 -17.70
CA TYR A 68 8.10 8.47 -18.92
C TYR A 68 8.78 7.34 -19.72
N ARG A 69 9.05 6.18 -19.09
CA ARG A 69 9.65 4.99 -19.71
C ARG A 69 8.66 4.13 -20.52
N GLY A 70 7.48 4.64 -20.82
CA GLY A 70 6.50 3.97 -21.69
C GLY A 70 5.48 3.09 -20.96
N PHE A 71 5.42 3.13 -19.62
CA PHE A 71 4.32 2.51 -18.88
C PHE A 71 3.13 3.45 -18.88
N TYR A 72 2.13 3.17 -19.72
CA TYR A 72 0.89 3.94 -19.77
C TYR A 72 -0.25 3.15 -19.12
N ARG A 73 -0.84 3.73 -18.08
CA ARG A 73 -1.97 3.13 -17.32
C ARG A 73 -1.62 1.72 -16.83
N TYR A 74 -0.37 1.53 -16.40
CA TYR A 74 0.10 0.26 -15.86
C TYR A 74 -0.48 0.04 -14.46
N ARG A 75 -1.15 -1.09 -14.27
CA ARG A 75 -1.68 -1.49 -12.96
C ARG A 75 -0.56 -2.11 -12.16
N LEU A 76 -0.14 -1.44 -11.09
CA LEU A 76 0.90 -1.96 -10.20
C LEU A 76 0.42 -3.20 -9.44
N GLY A 77 -0.90 -3.31 -9.26
CA GLY A 77 -1.56 -4.35 -8.49
C GLY A 77 -1.51 -4.09 -6.98
N ASP A 78 -1.03 -2.93 -6.56
CA ASP A 78 -1.00 -2.52 -5.16
C ASP A 78 -2.29 -1.76 -4.81
N ILE A 79 -2.85 -2.04 -3.63
CA ILE A 79 -4.05 -1.42 -3.10
C ILE A 79 -3.64 -0.46 -1.99
N VAL A 80 -4.00 0.80 -2.15
CA VAL A 80 -3.70 1.88 -1.20
C VAL A 80 -4.97 2.58 -0.73
N ARG A 81 -5.00 2.97 0.54
CA ARG A 81 -6.10 3.75 1.12
C ARG A 81 -5.67 5.20 1.29
N ILE A 82 -6.51 6.14 0.89
CA ILE A 82 -6.28 7.56 1.17
C ILE A 82 -6.65 7.82 2.64
N VAL A 83 -5.69 8.25 3.45
CA VAL A 83 -5.88 8.53 4.87
C VAL A 83 -6.21 9.99 5.11
N SER A 84 -5.42 10.88 4.50
CA SER A 84 -5.57 12.33 4.67
C SER A 84 -4.97 13.07 3.48
N LEU A 85 -5.12 14.39 3.44
CA LEU A 85 -4.51 15.24 2.43
C LEU A 85 -3.59 16.25 3.11
N ARG A 86 -2.30 16.21 2.80
CA ARG A 86 -1.29 17.12 3.33
C ARG A 86 -0.87 18.11 2.25
N ASN A 87 -1.18 19.39 2.43
CA ASN A 87 -0.83 20.46 1.49
C ASN A 87 -1.24 20.11 0.04
N SER A 88 -2.46 19.59 -0.14
CA SER A 88 -2.99 19.13 -1.44
C SER A 88 -2.37 17.84 -2.00
N SER A 89 -1.48 17.17 -1.27
CA SER A 89 -0.91 15.87 -1.65
C SER A 89 -1.54 14.76 -0.80
N PRO A 90 -2.01 13.65 -1.40
CA PRO A 90 -2.66 12.59 -0.63
C PRO A 90 -1.65 11.79 0.19
N GLU A 91 -1.97 11.64 1.47
CA GLU A 91 -1.35 10.67 2.34
C GLU A 91 -2.06 9.33 2.16
N VAL A 92 -1.29 8.33 1.76
CA VAL A 92 -1.78 6.99 1.50
C VAL A 92 -1.18 5.98 2.46
N GLU A 93 -1.99 4.99 2.79
CA GLU A 93 -1.57 3.83 3.55
C GLU A 93 -1.58 2.61 2.62
N PHE A 94 -0.47 1.88 2.62
CA PHE A 94 -0.36 0.62 1.90
C PHE A 94 -1.16 -0.47 2.63
N LEU A 95 -2.12 -1.09 1.93
CA LEU A 95 -2.90 -2.20 2.49
C LEU A 95 -2.29 -3.54 2.08
N MET A 96 -2.26 -3.80 0.77
CA MET A 96 -1.83 -5.09 0.24
C MET A 96 -1.47 -5.01 -1.24
N ARG A 97 -0.73 -6.02 -1.71
CA ARG A 97 -0.58 -6.32 -3.12
C ARG A 97 -1.54 -7.43 -3.50
N THR A 98 -2.26 -7.25 -4.61
CA THR A 98 -3.12 -8.29 -5.16
C THR A 98 -2.29 -9.56 -5.41
N PRO A 99 -2.73 -10.72 -4.91
CA PRO A 99 -1.97 -11.96 -5.08
C PRO A 99 -1.99 -12.37 -6.56
N ARG A 100 -0.86 -12.92 -7.05
CA ARG A 100 -0.73 -13.41 -8.42
C ARG A 100 -1.56 -14.66 -8.72
N THR A 101 -2.31 -15.21 -7.76
CA THR A 101 -3.21 -16.37 -7.94
C THR A 101 -4.37 -16.11 -8.92
N ALA A 102 -4.52 -14.90 -9.45
CA ALA A 102 -5.34 -14.61 -10.62
C ALA A 102 -4.72 -15.07 -11.97
N CYS A 103 -4.00 -16.22 -12.00
CA CYS A 103 -3.77 -16.92 -13.26
C CYS A 103 -5.09 -17.46 -13.85
N ASN A 104 -6.14 -17.55 -13.04
CA ASN A 104 -7.53 -17.66 -13.51
C ASN A 104 -8.26 -16.35 -13.20
N ARG A 105 -8.67 -15.64 -14.25
CA ARG A 105 -9.49 -14.43 -14.18
C ARG A 105 -10.83 -14.74 -13.53
N GLU A 106 -10.94 -14.59 -12.22
CA GLU A 106 -12.20 -14.22 -11.61
C GLU A 106 -12.09 -12.82 -11.00
N LYS A 107 -13.14 -12.07 -11.27
CA LYS A 107 -13.18 -10.62 -11.32
C LYS A 107 -13.22 -10.09 -9.88
N LEU A 108 -12.12 -9.54 -9.40
CA LEU A 108 -12.14 -8.63 -8.24
C LEU A 108 -12.88 -7.37 -8.69
N ASP A 109 -14.21 -7.36 -8.53
CA ASP A 109 -15.07 -6.22 -8.86
C ASP A 109 -14.84 -5.09 -7.85
N VAL A 110 -13.84 -4.24 -8.12
CA VAL A 110 -13.57 -2.97 -7.41
C VAL A 110 -14.77 -2.01 -7.44
N ARG A 111 -15.80 -2.28 -8.27
CA ARG A 111 -17.04 -1.49 -8.39
C ARG A 111 -18.02 -1.67 -7.22
N LYS A 112 -17.86 -2.72 -6.42
CA LYS A 112 -18.60 -2.85 -5.16
C LYS A 112 -17.65 -2.36 -4.07
N GLY A 113 -17.88 -1.18 -3.51
CA GLY A 113 -17.16 -0.64 -2.35
C GLY A 113 -17.39 -1.45 -1.07
N LYS A 114 -17.20 -2.77 -1.15
CA LYS A 114 -17.24 -3.75 -0.07
C LYS A 114 -15.92 -4.49 -0.12
N PHE A 115 -14.99 -4.03 0.71
CA PHE A 115 -13.86 -4.85 1.15
C PHE A 115 -14.46 -5.88 2.10
N SER A 116 -14.96 -7.00 1.57
CA SER A 116 -15.30 -8.14 2.43
C SER A 116 -13.99 -8.72 2.91
N ASP A 117 -13.84 -8.79 4.23
CA ASP A 117 -12.69 -9.36 4.92
C ASP A 117 -12.14 -10.57 4.17
N CYS A 118 -10.93 -10.40 3.66
CA CYS A 118 -10.15 -11.53 3.18
C CYS A 118 -9.74 -12.30 4.43
N ASP A 119 -10.60 -13.24 4.83
CA ASP A 119 -10.29 -14.20 5.87
C ASP A 119 -8.89 -14.75 5.64
N ASN A 120 -8.09 -14.64 6.70
CA ASN A 120 -6.66 -14.88 6.82
C ASN A 120 -6.29 -16.37 6.66
N LYS A 121 -6.83 -17.07 5.65
CA LYS A 121 -6.76 -18.53 5.50
C LYS A 121 -5.65 -19.07 4.61
N TYR A 122 -4.74 -18.24 4.08
CA TYR A 122 -3.64 -18.71 3.22
C TYR A 122 -2.24 -18.29 3.70
N CYS A 123 -2.05 -18.28 5.01
CA CYS A 123 -0.73 -18.33 5.63
C CYS A 123 -0.61 -19.62 6.45
N GLY A 124 -0.34 -20.76 5.80
CA GLY A 124 0.18 -21.94 6.50
C GLY A 124 -0.25 -23.29 5.95
N SER A 125 0.58 -23.86 5.06
CA SER A 125 0.94 -25.29 4.92
C SER A 125 1.59 -25.44 3.55
N GLY A 126 2.89 -25.69 3.45
CA GLY A 126 3.48 -27.02 3.57
C GLY A 126 4.10 -27.32 2.20
N ARG A 127 5.43 -27.23 2.11
CA ARG A 127 6.18 -27.83 1.00
C ARG A 127 6.14 -29.34 1.24
N ASP A 128 5.65 -30.08 0.27
CA ASP A 128 6.05 -31.46 -0.03
C ASP A 128 6.16 -31.57 -1.56
#